data_AF-A0A3P6ENQ1-F1
#
_entry.id   AF-A0A3P6ENQ1-F1
#
_cell.length_a   1.000
_cell.length_b   1.000
_cell.length_c   1.000
_cell.angle_alpha   90.00
_cell.angle_beta   90.00
_cell.angle_gamma   90.00
#
_symmetry.space_group_name_H-M   'P 1'
#
loop_
_entity.id
_entity.type
_entity.pdbx_description
1 polymer ?
#
loop_
_entity_poly.entity_id
_entity_poly.type
_entity_poly.pdbx_seq_one_letter_code
_entity_poly.pdbx_strand_id
1 'polypeptide(L)'
;MGENKGGCFSVTIVVCIFLIVGLDVIAGLVAIQAEGAQEEVKHMKVWLLECKAPSQKAFVLGIIALVCLAAAHIFAVMIGCSISNIVKVLAVPKISAYINMACLSLTWIVAIAGAGILTMGIWTNRESRSKCGFTNKHFLSFGGKVCFFHAFVSVVFYLTTIISKRCPL
;
A
#
# COMPACT_ATOMS: atom_id res chain seq x y z
N MET A 1 -31.67 -5.99 -27.49
CA MET A 1 -31.01 -4.92 -26.71
C MET A 1 -30.07 -5.58 -25.69
N GLY A 2 -28.96 -6.17 -26.15
CA GLY A 2 -28.01 -6.93 -25.32
C GLY A 2 -26.87 -6.01 -24.89
N GLU A 3 -26.77 -5.75 -23.59
CA GLU A 3 -26.01 -4.64 -23.03
C GLU A 3 -24.49 -4.78 -23.17
N ASN A 4 -23.89 -3.63 -23.48
CA ASN A 4 -22.47 -3.29 -23.51
C ASN A 4 -21.82 -3.30 -22.09
N LYS A 5 -22.07 -4.36 -21.30
CA LYS A 5 -21.62 -4.49 -19.89
C LYS A 5 -20.16 -4.96 -19.77
N GLY A 6 -19.65 -5.69 -20.75
CA GLY A 6 -18.27 -6.20 -20.76
C GLY A 6 -17.20 -5.11 -20.92
N GLY A 7 -17.46 -4.10 -21.77
CA GLY A 7 -16.51 -3.00 -22.02
C GLY A 7 -16.34 -2.06 -20.83
N CYS A 8 -17.45 -1.64 -20.22
CA CYS A 8 -17.44 -0.74 -19.06
C CYS A 8 -16.72 -1.37 -17.86
N PHE A 9 -16.99 -2.65 -17.59
CA PHE A 9 -16.36 -3.40 -16.50
C PHE A 9 -14.84 -3.55 -16.68
N SER A 10 -14.36 -3.80 -17.91
CA SER A 10 -12.92 -3.90 -18.20
C SER A 10 -12.20 -2.56 -18.04
N VAL A 11 -12.82 -1.45 -18.45
CA VAL A 11 -12.23 -0.11 -18.31
C VAL A 11 -12.13 0.31 -16.85
N THR A 12 -13.18 0.08 -16.05
CA THR A 12 -13.17 0.41 -14.62
C THR A 12 -12.07 -0.33 -13.87
N ILE A 13 -11.85 -1.62 -14.14
CA ILE A 13 -10.80 -2.36 -13.44
C ILE A 13 -9.42 -1.82 -13.79
N VAL A 14 -9.15 -1.56 -15.07
CA VAL A 14 -7.86 -1.01 -15.53
C VAL A 14 -7.57 0.33 -14.85
N VAL A 15 -8.55 1.23 -14.80
CA VAL A 15 -8.42 2.52 -14.10
C VAL A 15 -8.10 2.32 -12.62
N CYS A 16 -8.82 1.44 -11.92
CA CYS A 16 -8.58 1.21 -10.50
C CYS A 16 -7.17 0.66 -10.21
N ILE A 17 -6.58 -0.12 -11.12
CA ILE A 17 -5.21 -0.62 -10.94
C ILE A 17 -4.19 0.49 -11.13
N PHE A 18 -4.35 1.32 -12.15
CA PHE A 18 -3.51 2.50 -12.32
C PHE A 18 -3.59 3.40 -11.08
N LEU A 19 -4.76 3.54 -10.48
CA LEU A 19 -4.94 4.26 -9.21
C LEU A 19 -4.21 3.57 -8.05
N ILE A 20 -4.36 2.26 -7.85
CA ILE A 20 -3.68 1.51 -6.78
C ILE A 20 -2.15 1.66 -6.91
N VAL A 21 -1.61 1.34 -8.09
CA VAL A 21 -0.17 1.41 -8.37
C VAL A 21 0.33 2.85 -8.20
N GLY A 22 -0.39 3.84 -8.71
CA GLY A 22 -0.03 5.25 -8.56
C GLY A 22 0.01 5.67 -7.10
N LEU A 23 -1.02 5.33 -6.31
CA LEU A 23 -1.09 5.65 -4.88
C LEU A 23 0.03 4.97 -4.08
N ASP A 24 0.31 3.70 -4.33
CA ASP A 24 1.38 2.95 -3.65
C ASP A 24 2.78 3.48 -4.02
N VAL A 25 2.99 3.85 -5.29
CA VAL A 25 4.25 4.47 -5.74
C VAL A 25 4.45 5.83 -5.09
N ILE A 26 3.41 6.67 -5.06
CA ILE A 26 3.45 7.97 -4.37
C ILE A 26 3.72 7.76 -2.89
N ALA A 27 3.03 6.83 -2.23
CA ALA A 27 3.25 6.48 -0.82
C ALA A 27 4.71 6.08 -0.56
N GLY A 28 5.26 5.18 -1.40
CA GLY A 28 6.63 4.72 -1.30
C GLY A 28 7.67 5.83 -1.45
N LEU A 29 7.52 6.68 -2.47
CA LEU A 29 8.42 7.80 -2.71
C LEU A 29 8.33 8.85 -1.60
N VAL A 30 7.11 9.21 -1.18
CA VAL A 30 6.89 10.18 -0.10
C VAL A 30 7.44 9.65 1.22
N ALA A 31 7.32 8.35 1.51
CA ALA A 31 7.91 7.75 2.71
C ALA A 31 9.45 7.78 2.69
N ILE A 32 10.09 7.56 1.53
CA ILE A 32 11.55 7.71 1.38
C ILE A 32 11.96 9.18 1.58
N GLN A 33 11.21 10.13 1.02
CA GLN A 33 11.45 11.56 1.25
C GLN A 33 11.25 11.96 2.71
N ALA A 34 10.28 11.34 3.39
CA ALA A 34 10.05 11.54 4.81
C ALA A 34 11.27 11.09 5.63
N GLU A 35 11.88 9.94 5.28
CA GLU A 35 13.13 9.49 5.89
C GLU A 35 14.28 10.47 5.64
N GLY A 36 14.45 10.96 4.40
CA GLY A 36 15.46 11.95 4.05
C GLY A 36 15.31 13.26 4.86
N ALA A 37 14.08 13.79 4.95
CA ALA A 37 13.77 14.94 5.80
C ALA A 37 13.97 14.68 7.30
N GLN A 38 13.98 13.41 7.69
CA GLN A 38 14.33 12.97 9.04
C GLN A 38 15.83 12.94 9.30
N GLU A 39 16.65 12.88 8.24
CA GLU A 39 18.10 12.79 8.32
C GLU A 39 18.78 14.16 8.33
N GLU A 40 18.25 15.12 7.56
CA GLU A 40 18.76 16.51 7.56
C GLU A 40 18.75 17.12 8.98
N VAL A 41 17.69 16.86 9.75
CA VAL A 41 17.57 17.32 11.14
C VAL A 41 18.57 16.64 12.08
N LYS A 42 19.09 15.45 11.72
CA LYS A 42 20.16 14.78 12.50
C LYS A 42 21.51 15.47 12.30
N HIS A 43 21.86 15.84 11.07
CA HIS A 43 23.18 16.38 10.74
C HIS A 43 23.44 17.75 11.38
N MET A 44 22.40 18.54 11.64
CA MET A 44 22.54 19.85 12.31
C MET A 44 22.62 19.77 13.84
N LYS A 45 22.28 18.64 14.48
CA LYS A 45 22.15 18.52 15.94
C LYS A 45 23.11 17.50 16.57
N VAL A 46 24.30 17.35 15.99
CA VAL A 46 25.34 16.50 16.57
C VAL A 46 26.01 17.22 17.73
N TRP A 47 25.48 17.08 18.95
CA TRP A 47 26.37 17.02 20.13
C TRP A 47 25.80 16.35 21.40
N LEU A 48 24.49 16.11 21.63
CA LEU A 48 24.09 15.49 22.90
C LEU A 48 22.80 14.64 22.84
N LEU A 49 22.94 13.34 23.18
CA LEU A 49 21.97 12.40 23.78
C LEU A 49 20.80 11.86 22.94
N GLU A 50 20.62 10.52 22.94
CA GLU A 50 19.44 9.60 22.90
C GLU A 50 18.09 10.00 22.25
N CYS A 51 17.97 11.20 21.70
CA CYS A 51 16.76 11.95 21.47
C CYS A 51 16.82 12.58 20.08
N LYS A 52 16.59 11.78 19.04
CA LYS A 52 16.39 12.30 17.69
C LYS A 52 15.26 13.34 17.71
N ALA A 53 15.57 14.59 17.35
CA ALA A 53 14.58 15.66 17.29
C ALA A 53 13.50 15.33 16.23
N PRO A 54 12.21 15.57 16.55
CA PRO A 54 11.13 15.34 15.60
C PRO A 54 11.27 16.25 14.38
N SER A 55 11.03 15.71 13.19
CA SER A 55 10.96 16.49 11.95
C SER A 55 9.50 16.64 11.55
N GLN A 56 8.96 17.86 11.64
CA GLN A 56 7.60 18.18 11.22
C GLN A 56 7.36 17.81 9.75
N LYS A 57 8.36 18.04 8.88
CA LYS A 57 8.31 17.64 7.47
C LYS A 57 8.20 16.12 7.33
N ALA A 58 9.00 15.35 8.06
CA ALA A 58 8.91 13.88 8.04
C ALA A 58 7.58 13.35 8.59
N PHE A 59 7.02 14.02 9.62
CA PHE A 59 5.70 13.68 10.17
C PHE A 59 4.59 13.86 9.12
N VAL A 60 4.53 15.01 8.45
CA VAL A 60 3.51 15.30 7.42
C VAL A 60 3.66 14.37 6.22
N LEU A 61 4.88 14.17 5.71
CA LEU A 61 5.12 13.24 4.61
C LEU A 61 4.76 11.80 4.99
N GLY A 62 5.08 11.36 6.21
CA GLY A 62 4.66 10.04 6.70
C GLY A 62 3.13 9.87 6.72
N ILE A 63 2.39 10.89 7.18
CA ILE A 63 0.91 10.88 7.16
C ILE A 63 0.39 10.79 5.73
N ILE A 64 0.95 11.56 4.79
CA ILE A 64 0.58 11.49 3.37
C ILE A 64 0.79 10.06 2.84
N ALA A 65 1.95 9.46 3.12
CA ALA A 65 2.23 8.09 2.70
C ALA A 65 1.23 7.08 3.29
N LEU A 66 0.88 7.20 4.58
CA LEU A 66 -0.09 6.34 5.24
C LEU A 66 -1.49 6.48 4.61
N VAL A 67 -1.93 7.71 4.31
CA VAL A 67 -3.22 7.98 3.65
C VAL A 67 -3.24 7.40 2.23
N CYS A 68 -2.16 7.56 1.47
CA CYS A 68 -2.05 6.99 0.14
C CYS A 68 -2.12 5.45 0.17
N LEU A 69 -1.40 4.80 1.08
CA LEU A 69 -1.47 3.34 1.25
C LEU A 69 -2.88 2.89 1.66
N ALA A 70 -3.54 3.59 2.58
CA ALA A 70 -4.90 3.28 2.99
C ALA A 70 -5.89 3.41 1.83
N ALA A 71 -5.79 4.48 1.03
CA ALA A 71 -6.60 4.67 -0.16
C ALA A 71 -6.37 3.55 -1.19
N ALA A 72 -5.10 3.23 -1.47
CA ALA A 72 -4.73 2.14 -2.37
C ALA A 72 -5.34 0.81 -1.91
N HIS A 73 -5.27 0.52 -0.62
CA HIS A 73 -5.85 -0.69 -0.04
C HIS A 73 -7.37 -0.74 -0.18
N ILE A 74 -8.09 0.38 0.04
CA ILE A 74 -9.55 0.45 -0.15
C ILE A 74 -9.91 0.12 -1.61
N PHE A 75 -9.19 0.68 -2.59
CA PHE A 75 -9.39 0.34 -4.00
C PHE A 75 -9.11 -1.13 -4.29
N ALA A 76 -8.04 -1.70 -3.74
CA ALA A 76 -7.72 -3.11 -3.89
C ALA A 76 -8.83 -4.03 -3.33
N VAL A 77 -9.40 -3.68 -2.18
CA VAL A 77 -10.51 -4.42 -1.55
C VAL A 77 -11.77 -4.33 -2.39
N MET A 78 -12.15 -3.16 -2.91
CA MET A 78 -13.34 -2.99 -3.76
C MET A 78 -13.27 -3.88 -5.03
N ILE A 79 -12.09 -3.97 -5.64
CA ILE A 79 -11.84 -4.87 -6.77
C ILE A 79 -11.95 -6.34 -6.32
N GLY A 80 -11.32 -6.71 -5.20
CA GLY A 80 -11.35 -8.07 -4.66
C GLY A 80 -12.77 -8.57 -4.34
N CYS A 81 -13.61 -7.73 -3.74
CA CYS A 81 -15.02 -8.04 -3.49
C CYS A 81 -15.82 -8.23 -4.79
N SER A 82 -15.63 -7.35 -5.77
CA SER A 82 -16.30 -7.45 -7.06
C SER A 82 -15.91 -8.72 -7.81
N ILE A 83 -14.62 -9.09 -7.78
CA ILE A 83 -14.12 -10.29 -8.46
C ILE A 83 -14.56 -11.58 -7.74
N SER A 84 -14.51 -11.62 -6.41
CA SER A 84 -14.92 -12.81 -5.65
C SER A 84 -16.40 -13.14 -5.84
N ASN A 85 -17.28 -12.14 -5.94
CA ASN A 85 -18.69 -12.37 -6.28
C ASN A 85 -18.87 -12.94 -7.69
N ILE A 86 -18.07 -12.49 -8.66
CA ILE A 86 -18.10 -13.02 -10.03
C ILE A 86 -17.59 -14.47 -10.08
N VAL A 87 -16.48 -14.77 -9.39
CA VAL A 87 -15.92 -16.15 -9.33
C VAL A 87 -16.92 -17.13 -8.72
N LYS A 88 -17.68 -16.71 -7.70
CA LYS A 88 -18.75 -17.53 -7.09
C LYS A 88 -19.89 -17.81 -8.07
N VAL A 89 -20.24 -16.86 -8.93
CA VAL A 89 -21.33 -17.00 -9.91
C VAL A 89 -20.91 -17.84 -11.12
N LEU A 90 -19.64 -17.78 -11.56
CA LEU A 90 -19.15 -18.40 -12.79
C LEU A 90 -18.51 -19.80 -12.63
N ALA A 91 -18.55 -20.42 -11.45
CA ALA A 91 -18.01 -21.78 -11.22
C ALA A 91 -16.57 -22.00 -11.77
N VAL A 92 -15.70 -20.98 -11.64
CA VAL A 92 -14.32 -20.98 -12.17
C VAL A 92 -13.48 -22.10 -11.52
N PRO A 93 -12.54 -22.76 -12.25
CA PRO A 93 -11.71 -23.84 -11.73
C PRO A 93 -11.04 -23.53 -10.38
N LYS A 94 -11.07 -24.52 -9.47
CA LYS A 94 -10.68 -24.44 -8.04
C LYS A 94 -9.34 -23.71 -7.80
N ILE A 95 -8.33 -23.93 -8.64
CA ILE A 95 -6.99 -23.35 -8.51
C ILE A 95 -7.00 -21.81 -8.57
N SER A 96 -7.74 -21.22 -9.50
CA SER A 96 -7.82 -19.75 -9.63
C SER A 96 -8.46 -19.09 -8.41
N ALA A 97 -9.44 -19.75 -7.79
CA ALA A 97 -10.10 -19.27 -6.58
C ALA A 97 -9.16 -19.30 -5.38
N TYR A 98 -8.35 -20.36 -5.22
CA TYR A 98 -7.34 -20.43 -4.17
C TYR A 98 -6.25 -19.37 -4.34
N ILE A 99 -5.76 -19.14 -5.56
CA ILE A 99 -4.75 -18.10 -5.83
C ILE A 99 -5.32 -16.71 -5.52
N ASN A 100 -6.57 -16.43 -5.93
CA ASN A 100 -7.23 -15.17 -5.65
C ASN A 100 -7.41 -14.93 -4.14
N MET A 101 -7.82 -15.95 -3.38
CA MET A 101 -7.94 -15.86 -1.92
C MET A 101 -6.57 -15.65 -1.24
N ALA A 102 -5.54 -16.33 -1.71
CA ALA A 102 -4.18 -16.19 -1.20
C ALA A 102 -3.61 -14.79 -1.47
N CYS A 103 -3.75 -14.29 -2.70
CA CYS A 103 -3.35 -12.94 -3.07
C CYS A 103 -4.12 -11.87 -2.28
N LEU A 104 -5.45 -12.01 -2.12
CA LEU A 104 -6.22 -11.10 -1.28
C LEU A 104 -5.72 -11.10 0.17
N SER A 105 -5.48 -12.27 0.75
CA SER A 105 -4.92 -12.38 2.11
C SER A 105 -3.54 -11.72 2.23
N LEU A 106 -2.67 -11.92 1.22
CA LEU A 106 -1.36 -11.27 1.17
C LEU A 106 -1.47 -9.75 1.09
N THR A 107 -2.41 -9.18 0.30
CA THR A 107 -2.58 -7.71 0.26
C THR A 107 -2.94 -7.13 1.62
N TRP A 108 -3.77 -7.81 2.42
CA TRP A 108 -4.11 -7.39 3.78
C TRP A 108 -2.90 -7.44 4.73
N ILE A 109 -2.13 -8.55 4.68
CA ILE A 109 -0.93 -8.70 5.51
C ILE A 109 0.08 -7.59 5.19
N VAL A 110 0.32 -7.34 3.91
CA VAL A 110 1.26 -6.31 3.45
C VAL A 110 0.76 -4.91 3.82
N ALA A 111 -0.54 -4.63 3.65
CA ALA A 111 -1.13 -3.34 4.02
C ALA A 111 -1.04 -3.06 5.53
N ILE A 112 -1.38 -4.05 6.38
CA ILE A 112 -1.28 -3.91 7.84
C ILE A 112 0.18 -3.72 8.26
N ALA A 113 1.10 -4.51 7.71
CA ALA A 113 2.52 -4.37 8.00
C ALA A 113 3.01 -2.97 7.60
N GLY A 114 2.73 -2.53 6.37
CA GLY A 114 3.12 -1.23 5.85
C GLY A 114 2.56 -0.08 6.68
N ALA A 115 1.26 -0.11 6.99
CA ALA A 115 0.60 0.89 7.82
C ALA A 115 1.18 0.93 9.24
N GLY A 116 1.44 -0.23 9.85
CA GLY A 116 2.06 -0.32 11.18
C GLY A 116 3.46 0.29 11.20
N ILE A 117 4.31 -0.07 10.23
CA ILE A 117 5.66 0.45 10.08
C ILE A 117 5.66 1.97 9.83
N LEU A 118 4.80 2.46 8.92
CA LEU A 118 4.64 3.90 8.65
C LEU A 118 4.16 4.64 9.89
N THR A 119 3.18 4.09 10.62
CA THR A 119 2.66 4.70 11.86
C THR A 119 3.74 4.79 12.94
N MET A 120 4.60 3.77 13.08
CA MET A 120 5.77 3.86 13.95
C MET A 120 6.72 4.98 13.49
N GLY A 121 7.00 5.08 12.19
CA GLY A 121 7.78 6.16 11.59
C GLY A 121 7.20 7.55 11.88
N ILE A 122 5.89 7.74 11.70
CA ILE A 122 5.16 8.98 11.99
C ILE A 122 5.23 9.31 13.48
N TRP A 123 4.97 8.33 14.35
CA TRP A 123 4.99 8.51 15.81
C TRP A 123 6.36 8.98 16.30
N THR A 124 7.44 8.45 15.73
CA THR A 124 8.81 8.88 16.08
C THR A 124 9.11 10.32 15.68
N ASN A 125 8.34 10.90 14.75
CA ASN A 125 8.51 12.27 14.26
C ASN A 125 7.47 13.26 14.79
N ARG A 126 6.55 12.81 15.66
CA ARG A 126 5.56 13.68 16.29
C ARG A 126 6.23 14.61 17.30
N GLU A 127 5.91 15.90 17.23
CA GLU A 127 6.49 16.93 18.11
C GLU A 127 6.09 16.76 19.57
N SER A 128 4.85 16.34 19.84
CA SER A 128 4.33 16.15 21.21
C SER A 128 4.76 14.82 21.87
N ARG A 129 5.84 14.16 21.42
CA ARG A 129 6.22 12.85 21.98
C ARG A 129 6.87 13.02 23.36
N SER A 130 6.35 12.31 24.35
CA SER A 130 6.78 12.44 25.76
C SER A 130 8.05 11.66 26.11
N LYS A 131 8.50 10.74 25.25
CA LYS A 131 9.69 9.89 25.49
C LYS A 131 10.58 9.84 24.26
N CYS A 132 11.89 9.92 24.47
CA CYS A 132 12.86 9.61 23.43
C CYS A 132 12.88 8.12 23.13
N GLY A 133 12.05 7.69 22.18
CA GLY A 133 12.10 6.34 21.63
C GLY A 133 13.28 6.13 20.68
N PHE A 134 13.87 4.94 20.75
CA PHE A 134 14.86 4.43 19.82
C PHE A 134 14.27 4.45 18.41
N THR A 135 14.63 5.46 17.62
CA THR A 135 14.12 5.59 16.25
C THR A 135 15.07 4.85 15.33
N ASN A 136 14.72 3.62 14.98
CA ASN A 136 15.40 2.94 13.90
C ASN A 136 15.26 3.78 12.63
N LYS A 137 16.38 4.08 11.96
CA LYS A 137 16.44 5.05 10.87
C LYS A 137 15.51 4.68 9.72
N HIS A 138 15.20 3.39 9.60
CA HIS A 138 14.59 2.78 8.43
C HIS A 138 13.08 2.57 8.51
N PHE A 139 12.38 3.03 9.55
CA PHE A 139 10.93 2.77 9.63
C PHE A 139 10.17 3.36 8.44
N LEU A 140 10.44 4.61 8.07
CA LEU A 140 9.73 5.25 6.94
C LEU A 140 10.10 4.61 5.59
N SER A 141 11.38 4.35 5.30
CA SER A 141 11.84 3.68 4.08
C SER A 141 11.39 2.23 4.01
N PHE A 142 11.40 1.50 5.13
CA PHE A 142 10.90 0.13 5.18
C PHE A 142 9.38 0.10 4.93
N GLY A 143 8.62 1.02 5.53
CA GLY A 143 7.21 1.22 5.23
C GLY A 143 6.97 1.55 3.75
N GLY A 144 7.81 2.42 3.16
CA GLY A 144 7.76 2.75 1.74
C GLY A 144 8.05 1.56 0.82
N LYS A 145 9.04 0.71 1.16
CA LYS A 145 9.32 -0.55 0.45
C LYS A 145 8.12 -1.50 0.49
N VAL A 146 7.45 -1.56 1.64
CA VAL A 146 6.23 -2.36 1.79
C VAL A 146 5.08 -1.80 0.93
N CYS A 147 4.97 -0.49 0.74
CA CYS A 147 4.01 0.11 -0.21
C CYS A 147 4.28 -0.34 -1.65
N PHE A 148 5.54 -0.33 -2.11
CA PHE A 148 5.87 -0.87 -3.44
C PHE A 148 5.55 -2.37 -3.58
N PHE A 149 5.76 -3.14 -2.51
CA PHE A 149 5.39 -4.56 -2.49
C PHE A 149 3.87 -4.74 -2.55
N HIS A 150 3.09 -3.87 -1.90
CA HIS A 150 1.63 -3.85 -2.01
C HIS A 150 1.17 -3.63 -3.46
N ALA A 151 1.80 -2.71 -4.19
CA ALA A 151 1.54 -2.51 -5.61
C ALA A 151 1.81 -3.77 -6.44
N PHE A 152 2.96 -4.42 -6.20
CA PHE A 152 3.33 -5.64 -6.91
C PHE A 152 2.33 -6.78 -6.68
N VAL A 153 1.96 -7.04 -5.41
CA VAL A 153 0.97 -8.08 -5.07
C VAL A 153 -0.39 -7.76 -5.71
N SER A 154 -0.79 -6.49 -5.73
CA SER A 154 -2.05 -6.03 -6.35
C SER A 154 -2.07 -6.26 -7.86
N VAL A 155 -0.94 -6.03 -8.56
CA VAL A 155 -0.82 -6.30 -10.00
C VAL A 155 -0.88 -7.80 -10.28
N VAL A 156 -0.16 -8.63 -9.51
CA VAL A 156 -0.18 -10.09 -9.67
C VAL A 156 -1.58 -10.67 -9.44
N PHE A 157 -2.26 -10.19 -8.38
CA PHE A 157 -3.66 -10.52 -8.12
C PHE A 157 -4.52 -10.23 -9.35
N TYR A 158 -4.41 -9.02 -9.90
CA TYR A 158 -5.18 -8.65 -11.08
C TYR A 158 -4.87 -9.51 -12.32
N LEU A 159 -3.60 -9.70 -12.66
CA LEU A 159 -3.20 -10.49 -13.83
C LEU A 159 -3.78 -11.91 -13.74
N THR A 160 -3.72 -12.52 -12.56
CA THR A 160 -4.32 -13.83 -12.29
C THR A 160 -5.82 -13.82 -12.57
N THR A 161 -6.52 -12.76 -12.17
CA THR A 161 -7.97 -12.63 -12.40
C THR A 161 -8.35 -12.41 -13.87
N ILE A 162 -7.56 -11.66 -14.65
CA ILE A 162 -7.80 -11.52 -16.09
C ILE A 162 -7.58 -12.86 -16.80
N ILE A 163 -6.45 -13.51 -16.52
CA ILE A 163 -6.08 -14.78 -17.16
C ILE A 163 -7.15 -15.83 -16.87
N SER A 164 -7.62 -15.90 -15.62
CA SER A 164 -8.69 -16.83 -15.23
C SER A 164 -10.03 -16.54 -15.91
N LYS A 165 -10.31 -15.28 -16.28
CA LYS A 165 -11.51 -14.90 -17.06
C LYS A 165 -11.36 -15.14 -18.57
N ARG A 166 -10.14 -15.17 -19.10
CA ARG A 166 -9.84 -15.42 -20.53
C ARG A 166 -9.67 -16.89 -20.90
N CYS A 167 -9.75 -17.83 -19.95
CA CYS A 167 -9.85 -19.26 -20.25
C CYS A 167 -11.30 -19.75 -20.15
N PRO A 168 -12.14 -19.58 -21.20
CA PRO A 168 -13.19 -20.54 -21.49
C PRO A 168 -12.55 -21.69 -22.27
N LEU A 169 -12.35 -22.84 -21.61
CA LEU A 169 -12.07 -24.11 -22.29
C LEU A 169 -13.34 -24.95 -22.19
#